data_AF-A0A2V3TQU8-F1
#
_entry.id   AF-A0A2V3TQU8-F1
#
_cell.length_a   1.000
_cell.length_b   1.000
_cell.length_c   1.000
_cell.angle_alpha   90.00
_cell.angle_beta   90.00
_cell.angle_gamma   90.00
#
_symmetry.space_group_name_H-M   'P 1'
#
loop_
_entity.id
_entity.type
_entity.pdbx_description
1 polymer ?
#
loop_
_entity_poly.entity_id
_entity_poly.type
_entity_poly.pdbx_seq_one_letter_code
_entity_poly.pdbx_strand_id
1 'polypeptide(L)'
;MSAPTFARPAAEVGSPEWRAALFGQAIAYSAHLTGPICPYVLGLHLRSILGLPEEECGGEILDATVMLIRSGLFTINTVEPGTGAFWFGGDTKLTPTRLLTGYVYGEPGEPLEEEEDDWS
;
A
#
# COMPACT_ATOMS: atom_id res chain seq x y z
N MET A 1 -25.05 0.86 8.81
CA MET A 1 -23.67 0.35 8.95
C MET A 1 -22.78 1.57 9.13
N SER A 2 -22.20 1.76 10.31
CA SER A 2 -21.26 2.87 10.54
C SER A 2 -19.98 2.59 9.78
N ALA A 3 -19.52 3.53 8.95
CA ALA A 3 -18.21 3.44 8.33
C ALA A 3 -17.15 3.32 9.43
N PRO A 4 -16.09 2.50 9.25
CA PRO A 4 -14.98 2.48 10.18
C PRO A 4 -14.46 3.91 10.34
N THR A 5 -14.47 4.40 11.57
CA THR A 5 -13.94 5.73 11.88
C THR A 5 -12.42 5.62 11.79
N PHE A 6 -11.87 6.00 10.64
CA PHE A 6 -10.42 6.10 10.47
C PHE A 6 -9.92 7.25 11.34
N ALA A 7 -9.40 6.91 12.51
CA ALA A 7 -8.86 7.89 13.44
C ALA A 7 -7.49 8.36 12.94
N ARG A 8 -7.30 9.68 12.90
CA ARG A 8 -6.00 10.31 12.72
C ARG A 8 -4.99 9.67 13.70
N PRO A 9 -3.73 9.42 13.29
CA PRO A 9 -2.72 8.90 14.21
C PRO A 9 -2.59 9.80 15.44
N ALA A 10 -2.52 9.21 16.63
CA ALA A 10 -2.35 9.93 17.89
C ALA A 10 -0.93 10.50 18.11
N ALA A 11 -0.07 10.40 17.10
CA ALA A 11 1.30 10.89 17.10
C ALA A 11 1.40 12.30 16.51
N GLU A 12 2.47 13.02 16.87
CA GLU A 12 2.77 14.35 16.31
C GLU A 12 2.94 14.28 14.79
N VAL A 13 2.37 15.22 14.06
CA VAL A 13 2.48 15.27 12.59
C VAL A 13 3.94 15.37 12.18
N GLY A 14 4.37 14.55 11.22
CA GLY A 14 5.74 14.50 10.75
C GLY A 14 6.71 13.72 11.65
N SER A 15 6.28 13.24 12.82
CA SER A 15 7.07 12.32 13.64
C SER A 15 7.27 10.97 12.93
N PRO A 16 8.33 10.21 13.26
CA PRO A 16 8.52 8.86 12.74
C PRO A 16 7.31 7.93 12.99
N GLU A 17 6.71 8.02 14.17
CA GLU A 17 5.54 7.22 14.56
C GLU A 17 4.32 7.57 13.72
N TRP A 18 4.12 8.86 13.44
CA TRP A 18 3.03 9.33 12.58
C TRP A 18 3.22 8.86 11.13
N ARG A 19 4.45 8.91 10.60
CA ARG A 19 4.77 8.37 9.26
C ARG A 19 4.58 6.87 9.17
N ALA A 20 5.01 6.13 10.19
CA ALA A 20 4.81 4.70 10.28
C ALA A 20 3.32 4.33 10.31
N ALA A 21 2.50 5.09 11.06
CA ALA A 21 1.05 4.91 11.08
C ALA A 21 0.43 5.18 9.70
N LEU A 22 0.83 6.25 9.01
CA LEU A 22 0.35 6.57 7.67
C LEU A 22 0.71 5.48 6.66
N PHE A 23 1.93 4.98 6.72
CA PHE A 23 2.39 3.85 5.90
C PHE A 23 1.57 2.58 6.17
N GLY A 24 1.33 2.25 7.45
CA GLY A 24 0.48 1.12 7.84
C GLY A 24 -0.94 1.24 7.31
N GLN A 25 -1.52 2.44 7.30
CA GLN A 25 -2.84 2.69 6.70
C GLN A 25 -2.82 2.52 5.18
N ALA A 26 -1.74 2.92 4.51
CA ALA A 26 -1.57 2.70 3.07
C ALA A 26 -1.55 1.20 2.72
N ILE A 27 -0.87 0.38 3.55
CA ILE A 27 -0.90 -1.08 3.44
C ILE A 27 -2.32 -1.60 3.68
N ALA A 28 -2.96 -1.23 4.79
CA ALA A 28 -4.28 -1.74 5.16
C ALA A 28 -5.37 -1.41 4.13
N TYR A 29 -5.36 -0.19 3.57
CA TYR A 29 -6.27 0.21 2.51
C TYR A 29 -6.09 -0.65 1.25
N SER A 30 -4.84 -0.92 0.89
CA SER A 30 -4.50 -1.54 -0.39
C SER A 30 -4.50 -3.06 -0.35
N ALA A 31 -4.40 -3.65 0.84
CA ALA A 31 -4.45 -5.09 1.11
C ALA A 31 -5.70 -5.80 0.54
N HIS A 32 -6.83 -5.10 0.49
CA HIS A 32 -8.11 -5.67 0.02
C HIS A 32 -8.43 -5.32 -1.43
N LEU A 33 -7.59 -4.53 -2.10
CA LEU A 33 -7.85 -4.07 -3.46
C LEU A 33 -7.31 -5.08 -4.47
N THR A 34 -8.16 -5.46 -5.41
CA THR A 34 -7.77 -6.31 -6.54
C THR A 34 -7.41 -5.46 -7.75
N GLY A 35 -6.23 -5.69 -8.32
CA GLY A 35 -5.79 -5.04 -9.55
C GLY A 35 -5.11 -3.67 -9.36
N PRO A 36 -4.85 -2.95 -10.47
CA PRO A 36 -4.10 -1.69 -10.43
C PRO A 36 -4.89 -0.55 -9.77
N ILE A 37 -4.25 0.17 -8.86
CA ILE A 37 -4.79 1.28 -8.09
C ILE A 37 -4.29 2.60 -8.68
N CYS A 38 -5.17 3.60 -8.79
CA CYS A 38 -4.75 4.96 -9.11
C CYS A 38 -4.11 5.60 -7.86
N PRO A 39 -2.86 6.12 -7.92
CA PRO A 39 -2.20 6.78 -6.79
C PRO A 39 -3.03 7.91 -6.17
N TYR A 40 -3.78 8.64 -7.00
CA TYR A 40 -4.67 9.70 -6.53
C TYR A 40 -5.75 9.17 -5.55
N VAL A 41 -6.30 7.99 -5.83
CA VAL A 41 -7.31 7.37 -4.95
C VAL A 41 -6.71 6.95 -3.61
N LEU A 42 -5.49 6.40 -3.62
CA LEU A 42 -4.73 6.14 -2.40
C LEU A 42 -4.48 7.44 -1.62
N GLY A 43 -4.05 8.50 -2.32
CA GLY A 43 -3.83 9.81 -1.71
C GLY A 43 -5.09 10.40 -1.08
N LEU A 44 -6.24 10.29 -1.74
CA LEU A 44 -7.53 10.71 -1.17
C LEU A 44 -7.87 9.94 0.11
N HIS A 45 -7.64 8.62 0.11
CA HIS A 45 -7.85 7.81 1.30
C HIS A 45 -6.94 8.26 2.44
N LEU A 46 -5.63 8.37 2.21
CA LEU A 46 -4.67 8.79 3.22
C LEU A 46 -4.96 10.20 3.75
N ARG A 47 -5.32 11.15 2.87
CA ARG A 47 -5.71 12.51 3.28
C ARG A 47 -6.92 12.49 4.20
N SER A 48 -7.90 11.63 3.96
CA SER A 48 -9.10 11.51 4.81
C SER A 48 -8.75 11.09 6.25
N ILE A 49 -7.68 10.30 6.42
CA ILE A 49 -7.18 9.89 7.75
C ILE A 49 -6.47 11.05 8.44
N LEU A 50 -5.69 11.84 7.68
CA LEU A 50 -4.92 12.94 8.23
C LEU A 50 -5.81 14.11 8.65
N GLY A 51 -6.91 14.34 7.93
CA GLY A 51 -7.82 15.47 8.19
C GLY A 51 -7.13 16.83 7.98
N LEU A 52 -6.11 16.87 7.12
CA LEU A 52 -5.32 18.06 6.80
C LEU A 52 -5.58 18.52 5.35
N PRO A 53 -5.34 19.82 5.04
CA PRO A 53 -5.32 20.32 3.67
C PRO A 53 -4.27 19.60 2.81
N GLU A 54 -4.49 19.56 1.51
CA GLU A 54 -3.58 18.89 0.56
C GLU A 54 -2.18 19.51 0.60
N GLU A 55 -2.10 20.82 0.75
CA GLU A 55 -0.85 21.58 0.82
C GLU A 55 0.00 21.18 2.03
N GLU A 56 -0.62 20.71 3.11
CA GLU A 56 0.04 20.35 4.37
C GLU A 56 0.42 18.87 4.45
N CYS A 57 -0.23 17.99 3.68
CA CYS A 57 0.02 16.55 3.74
C CYS A 57 0.53 15.91 2.44
N GLY A 58 0.61 16.66 1.34
CA GLY A 58 1.00 16.11 0.03
C GLY A 58 2.35 15.39 0.04
N GLY A 59 3.35 15.96 0.72
CA GLY A 59 4.68 15.34 0.84
C GLY A 59 4.66 14.01 1.60
N GLU A 60 3.90 13.93 2.68
CA GLU A 60 3.84 12.73 3.52
C GLU A 60 3.05 11.59 2.84
N ILE A 61 2.00 11.94 2.07
CA ILE A 61 1.28 10.99 1.21
C ILE A 61 2.19 10.45 0.11
N LEU A 62 2.99 11.33 -0.50
CA LEU A 62 3.98 10.96 -1.51
C LEU A 62 5.02 10.00 -0.90
N ASP A 63 5.56 10.33 0.27
CA ASP A 63 6.55 9.50 0.96
C ASP A 63 6.00 8.11 1.32
N ALA A 64 4.79 8.03 1.85
CA ALA A 64 4.12 6.75 2.13
C ALA A 64 3.95 5.92 0.85
N THR A 65 3.57 6.56 -0.26
CA THR A 65 3.42 5.90 -1.56
C THR A 65 4.77 5.41 -2.10
N VAL A 66 5.83 6.20 -1.99
CA VAL A 66 7.19 5.81 -2.38
C VAL A 66 7.69 4.67 -1.52
N MET A 67 7.41 4.66 -0.22
CA MET A 67 7.76 3.55 0.67
C MET A 67 7.09 2.24 0.27
N LEU A 68 5.83 2.26 -0.17
CA LEU A 68 5.14 1.08 -0.68
C LEU A 68 5.86 0.49 -1.90
N ILE A 69 6.39 1.35 -2.77
CA ILE A 69 7.15 0.93 -3.96
C ILE A 69 8.53 0.39 -3.55
N ARG A 70 9.27 1.13 -2.71
CA ARG A 70 10.63 0.76 -2.30
C ARG A 70 10.69 -0.49 -1.42
N SER A 71 9.62 -0.78 -0.68
CA SER A 71 9.47 -2.04 0.09
C SER A 71 9.13 -3.24 -0.79
N GLY A 72 8.88 -3.04 -2.09
CA GLY A 72 8.48 -4.11 -3.00
C GLY A 72 7.04 -4.58 -2.81
N LEU A 73 6.23 -3.89 -2.00
CA LEU A 73 4.81 -4.19 -1.81
C LEU A 73 3.97 -3.76 -3.03
N PHE A 74 4.45 -2.77 -3.78
CA PHE A 74 3.82 -2.29 -5.00
C PHE A 74 4.83 -2.12 -6.14
N THR A 75 4.35 -2.35 -7.36
CA THR A 75 5.03 -1.93 -8.59
C THR A 75 4.30 -0.75 -9.22
N ILE A 76 5.02 0.14 -9.88
CA ILE A 76 4.47 1.30 -10.60
C ILE A 76 4.85 1.23 -12.08
N ASN A 77 3.93 1.60 -12.96
CA ASN A 77 4.11 1.54 -14.42
C ASN A 77 4.85 2.75 -15.02
N THR A 78 5.21 3.74 -14.21
CA THR A 78 5.78 5.02 -14.64
C THR A 78 7.15 5.31 -14.02
N VAL A 79 7.99 4.28 -13.86
CA VAL A 79 9.40 4.45 -13.46
C VAL A 79 10.25 4.75 -14.69
N GLU A 80 11.14 5.74 -14.63
CA GLU A 80 12.20 5.88 -15.63
C GLU A 80 13.26 4.77 -15.45
N PRO A 81 13.51 3.96 -16.48
CA PRO A 81 14.67 3.09 -16.48
C PRO A 81 15.96 3.94 -16.38
N GLY A 82 16.79 3.65 -15.38
CA GLY A 82 18.13 4.26 -15.23
C GLY A 82 18.23 5.40 -14.24
N THR A 83 17.16 6.17 -14.00
CA THR A 83 17.14 7.22 -12.95
C THR A 83 16.43 6.76 -11.69
N GLY A 84 15.50 5.80 -11.81
CA GLY A 84 14.63 5.41 -10.72
C GLY A 84 13.65 6.51 -10.30
N ALA A 85 13.50 7.55 -11.13
CA ALA A 85 12.57 8.64 -10.89
C ALA A 85 11.13 8.14 -11.08
N PHE A 86 10.26 8.60 -10.18
CA PHE A 86 8.83 8.36 -10.23
C PHE A 86 8.13 9.62 -10.70
N TRP A 87 7.20 9.49 -11.65
CA TRP A 87 6.21 10.52 -11.92
C TRP A 87 4.80 9.97 -11.70
N PHE A 88 3.99 10.80 -11.04
CA PHE A 88 2.57 10.54 -10.83
C PHE A 88 1.78 11.37 -11.85
N GLY A 89 1.15 10.69 -12.80
CA GLY A 89 0.25 11.27 -13.79
C GLY A 89 -1.09 10.53 -13.81
N GLY A 90 -2.02 10.99 -14.66
CA GLY A 90 -3.37 10.39 -14.75
C GLY A 90 -3.37 8.89 -15.11
N ASP A 91 -2.36 8.46 -15.87
CA ASP A 91 -2.20 7.07 -16.31
C ASP A 91 -1.33 6.23 -15.37
N THR A 92 -0.83 6.81 -14.28
CA THR A 92 -0.05 6.07 -13.28
C THR A 92 -0.93 5.06 -12.55
N LYS A 93 -0.41 3.84 -12.41
CA LYS A 93 -1.03 2.73 -11.71
C LYS A 93 -0.05 2.09 -10.74
N LEU A 94 -0.52 1.82 -9.52
CA LEU A 94 0.15 1.03 -8.51
C LEU A 94 -0.46 -0.37 -8.49
N THR A 95 0.34 -1.39 -8.74
CA THR A 95 -0.12 -2.78 -8.71
C THR A 95 0.44 -3.47 -7.46
N PRO A 96 -0.41 -4.05 -6.60
CA PRO A 96 0.06 -4.80 -5.42
C PRO A 96 0.86 -6.01 -5.87
N THR A 97 1.99 -6.28 -5.21
CA THR A 97 2.81 -7.46 -5.49
C THR A 97 2.30 -8.68 -4.71
N ARG A 98 2.79 -9.87 -5.09
CA ARG A 98 2.53 -11.10 -4.35
C ARG A 98 3.01 -11.03 -2.90
N LEU A 99 4.05 -10.25 -2.61
CA LEU A 99 4.57 -10.06 -1.25
C LEU A 99 3.53 -9.44 -0.34
N LEU A 100 2.82 -8.39 -0.79
CA LEU A 100 1.72 -7.81 -0.02
C LEU A 100 0.64 -8.85 0.29
N THR A 101 0.31 -9.68 -0.70
CA THR A 101 -0.69 -10.74 -0.54
C THR A 101 -0.23 -11.77 0.50
N GLY A 102 1.03 -12.20 0.46
CA GLY A 102 1.61 -13.11 1.44
C GLY A 102 1.64 -12.54 2.86
N TYR A 103 1.97 -11.24 3.02
CA TYR A 103 1.94 -10.58 4.34
C TYR A 103 0.53 -10.48 4.93
N VAL A 104 -0.48 -10.23 4.10
CA VAL A 104 -1.85 -9.97 4.55
C VAL A 104 -2.63 -11.27 4.78
N TYR A 105 -2.49 -12.23 3.87
CA TYR A 105 -3.32 -13.44 3.83
C TYR A 105 -2.55 -14.72 4.22
N GLY A 106 -1.23 -14.62 4.44
CA GLY A 106 -0.32 -15.76 4.53
C GLY A 106 0.17 -16.20 3.15
N GLU A 107 1.31 -16.88 3.09
CA GLU A 107 1.73 -17.53 1.84
C GLU A 107 0.71 -18.62 1.50
N PRO A 108 0.19 -18.69 0.26
CA PRO A 108 -0.57 -19.86 -0.15
C PRO A 108 0.35 -21.07 0.00
N GLY A 109 0.03 -21.96 0.94
CA GLY A 109 0.77 -23.20 1.12
C GLY A 109 0.87 -23.92 -0.21
N GLU A 110 2.06 -24.44 -0.55
CA GLU A 110 2.18 -25.30 -1.72
C GLU A 110 1.13 -26.41 -1.61
N PRO A 111 0.40 -26.71 -2.70
CA PRO A 111 -0.52 -27.83 -2.68
C PRO A 111 0.29 -29.06 -2.26
N LEU A 112 -0.07 -29.64 -1.11
CA LEU A 112 0.46 -30.94 -0.72
C LEU A 112 0.12 -31.86 -1.88
N GLU A 113 1.15 -32.34 -2.60
CA GLU A 113 0.99 -33.48 -3.48
C GLU A 113 0.34 -34.55 -2.61
N GLU A 114 -0.89 -34.93 -2.95
CA GLU A 114 -1.59 -36.01 -2.28
C GLU A 114 -0.66 -37.22 -2.39
N GLU A 115 0.00 -37.60 -1.30
CA GLU A 115 0.65 -38.91 -1.20
C GLU A 115 -0.46 -39.92 -1.48
N GLU A 116 -0.45 -40.48 -2.71
CA GLU A 116 -1.12 -41.73 -3.00
C GLU A 116 -0.51 -42.75 -2.03
N ASP A 117 -1.15 -42.90 -0.87
CA ASP A 117 -0.90 -43.97 0.08
C ASP A 117 -1.19 -45.29 -0.64
N ASP A 118 -0.16 -45.82 -1.30
CA ASP A 118 -0.07 -47.18 -1.80
C ASP A 118 -0.02 -48.13 -0.60
N TRP A 119 -1.21 -48.43 -0.07
CA TRP A 119 -1.39 -49.53 0.88
C TRP A 119 -1.31 -50.87 0.14
N SER A 120 -0.09 -51.28 -0.18
CA SER A 120 0.26 -52.63 -0.66
C SER A 120 0.81 -53.52 0.46
#